data_AF-A0A327SHS0-F1
#
_entry.id   AF-A0A327SHS0-F1
#
_cell.length_a   1.000
_cell.length_b   1.000
_cell.length_c   1.000
_cell.angle_alpha   90.00
_cell.angle_beta   90.00
_cell.angle_gamma   90.00
#
_symmetry.space_group_name_H-M   'P 1'
#
loop_
_entity.id
_entity.type
_entity.pdbx_description
1 polymer ?
#
loop_
_entity_poly.entity_id
_entity_poly.type
_entity_poly.pdbx_seq_one_letter_code
_entity_poly.pdbx_strand_id
1 'polypeptide(L)'
;MSTINLNNLEDRKADMRDLGASEESIKKMEENMRNGLLNFNVRETKQAANGHVDITYPFKRSEQSDNYYMSKFTVEHHKIKPLEEGQSYFIITPRTDGKNDIKKFDHPIDAIEQFKKREGNVELAIGKDVAHKTTLASMEKGEVNFVSRDFRGAFYGKPIEQTFFTEQGKGFTAPQAANLVQGRSVYRDDLVDHKSGSIFKAWVSLDMDSGKTGLNFRLSMHRDPEYGFDLSKVISDYNIKGMDKPENREQLENALKNGDRPRVIASNGTKNHELDIETAVRFKKVNFFNPDGSPEKREQFLSKPAQAALLDKDKSKEKDLAQGQEMAR
;
A
#
# COMPACT_ATOMS: atom_id res chain seq x y z
N MET A 1 14.68 28.10 25.79
CA MET A 1 13.59 27.48 25.02
C MET A 1 13.73 27.96 23.60
N SER A 2 13.74 27.06 22.60
CA SER A 2 13.73 27.47 21.19
C SER A 2 12.39 28.16 20.91
N THR A 3 12.41 29.38 20.39
CA THR A 3 11.19 30.02 19.91
C THR A 3 10.71 29.23 18.68
N ILE A 4 9.46 28.78 18.68
CA ILE A 4 8.86 28.06 17.56
C ILE A 4 8.17 29.05 16.63
N ASN A 5 8.32 28.88 15.31
CA ASN A 5 7.49 29.60 14.35
C ASN A 5 6.08 28.97 14.28
N LEU A 6 5.10 29.65 14.87
CA LEU A 6 3.71 29.16 14.94
C LEU A 6 3.01 29.09 13.58
N ASN A 7 3.29 30.02 12.66
CA ASN A 7 2.72 29.97 11.31
C ASN A 7 3.22 28.73 10.58
N ASN A 8 4.53 28.48 10.65
CA ASN A 8 5.11 27.29 10.06
C ASN A 8 4.58 25.99 10.69
N LEU A 9 4.32 25.97 12.00
CA LEU A 9 3.68 24.83 12.65
C LEU A 9 2.28 24.55 12.10
N GLU A 10 1.44 25.57 11.98
CA GLU A 10 0.08 25.40 11.45
C GLU A 10 0.11 25.00 9.97
N ASP A 11 1.04 25.53 9.17
CA ASP A 11 1.26 25.08 7.78
C ASP A 11 1.63 23.59 7.74
N ARG A 12 2.55 23.12 8.61
CA ARG A 12 2.94 21.70 8.66
C ARG A 12 1.80 20.79 9.12
N LYS A 13 0.94 21.26 10.03
CA LYS A 13 -0.27 20.53 10.41
C LYS A 13 -1.24 20.42 9.24
N ALA A 14 -1.48 21.51 8.51
CA ALA A 14 -2.34 21.51 7.33
C ALA A 14 -1.78 20.56 6.26
N ASP A 15 -0.49 20.65 5.93
CA ASP A 15 0.16 19.75 4.97
C ASP A 15 -0.01 18.28 5.34
N MET A 16 0.20 17.91 6.61
CA MET A 16 0.03 16.53 7.06
C MET A 16 -1.42 16.05 7.00
N ARG A 17 -2.40 16.92 7.28
CA ARG A 17 -3.83 16.61 7.13
C ARG A 17 -4.22 16.40 5.68
N ASP A 18 -3.76 17.27 4.78
CA ASP A 18 -4.03 17.18 3.34
C ASP A 18 -3.42 15.91 2.74
N LEU A 19 -2.27 15.48 3.25
CA LEU A 19 -1.67 14.20 2.91
C LEU A 19 -2.38 13.00 3.55
N GLY A 20 -3.33 13.18 4.46
CA GLY A 20 -4.05 12.09 5.11
C GLY A 20 -3.21 11.32 6.15
N ALA A 21 -2.30 12.00 6.83
CA ALA A 21 -1.63 11.48 8.02
C ALA A 21 -2.59 11.42 9.22
N SER A 22 -2.34 10.52 10.17
CA SER A 22 -3.15 10.43 11.39
C SER A 22 -2.95 11.63 12.34
N GLU A 23 -3.97 11.90 13.16
CA GLU A 23 -3.88 12.91 14.22
C GLU A 23 -2.74 12.61 15.23
N GLU A 24 -2.43 11.34 15.46
CA GLU A 24 -1.29 10.93 16.30
C GLU A 24 0.05 11.35 15.66
N SER A 25 0.22 11.11 14.36
CA SER A 25 1.38 11.59 13.60
C SER A 25 1.52 13.10 13.65
N ILE A 26 0.41 13.83 13.47
CA ILE A 26 0.39 15.30 13.50
C ILE A 26 0.79 15.82 14.89
N LYS A 27 0.27 15.21 15.96
CA LYS A 27 0.62 15.56 17.33
C LYS A 27 2.11 15.30 17.62
N LYS A 28 2.63 14.16 17.18
CA LYS A 28 4.05 13.80 17.34
C LYS A 28 4.97 14.75 16.57
N MET A 29 4.57 15.17 15.37
CA MET A 29 5.25 16.20 14.60
C MET A 29 5.30 17.52 15.38
N GLU A 30 4.16 17.97 15.91
CA GLU A 30 4.06 19.19 16.71
C GLU A 30 4.95 19.15 17.95
N GLU A 31 4.92 18.05 18.71
CA GLU A 31 5.77 17.86 19.89
C GLU A 31 7.26 17.96 19.53
N ASN A 32 7.69 17.31 18.44
CA ASN A 32 9.07 17.35 17.97
C ASN A 32 9.50 18.77 17.52
N MET A 33 8.63 19.51 16.84
CA MET A 33 8.88 20.89 16.45
C MET A 33 9.00 21.80 17.68
N ARG A 34 8.12 21.65 18.68
CA ARG A 34 8.14 22.40 19.95
C ARG A 34 9.40 22.11 20.77
N ASN A 35 9.90 20.87 20.69
CA ASN A 35 11.16 20.46 21.30
C ASN A 35 12.41 20.99 20.56
N GLY A 36 12.24 21.59 19.37
CA GLY A 36 13.35 22.18 18.62
C GLY A 36 14.28 21.15 17.95
N LEU A 37 13.79 19.94 17.67
CA LEU A 37 14.62 18.88 17.09
C LEU A 37 15.07 19.24 15.67
N LEU A 38 16.37 19.27 15.40
CA LEU A 38 16.89 19.70 14.08
C LEU A 38 16.45 18.78 12.92
N ASN A 39 16.45 17.47 13.15
CA ASN A 39 16.00 16.46 12.19
C ASN A 39 15.24 15.39 12.95
N PHE A 40 14.06 14.99 12.46
CA PHE A 40 13.30 13.91 13.05
C PHE A 40 12.41 13.22 12.03
N ASN A 41 11.99 12.01 12.34
CA ASN A 41 11.04 11.24 11.55
C ASN A 41 9.75 11.05 12.36
N VAL A 42 8.62 11.32 11.74
CA VAL A 42 7.32 10.85 12.22
C VAL A 42 6.94 9.60 11.45
N ARG A 43 6.50 8.58 12.16
CA ARG A 43 6.16 7.28 11.57
C ARG A 43 4.74 6.89 11.98
N GLU A 44 4.02 6.28 11.05
CA GLU A 44 2.76 5.61 11.29
C GLU A 44 2.67 4.31 10.51
N THR A 45 1.90 3.37 11.03
CA THR A 45 1.66 2.06 10.42
C THR A 45 0.19 1.94 10.08
N LYS A 46 -0.11 1.54 8.84
CA LYS A 46 -1.47 1.27 8.35
C LYS A 46 -1.62 -0.21 8.05
N GLN A 47 -2.79 -0.78 8.37
CA GLN A 47 -3.11 -2.17 8.02
C GLN A 47 -3.19 -2.32 6.50
N ALA A 48 -2.73 -3.45 5.99
CA ALA A 48 -2.80 -3.82 4.57
C ALA A 48 -3.50 -5.16 4.41
N ALA A 49 -4.03 -5.43 3.21
CA ALA A 49 -4.66 -6.72 2.90
C ALA A 49 -3.69 -7.90 3.13
N ASN A 50 -2.40 -7.67 2.93
CA ASN A 50 -1.34 -8.62 3.24
C ASN A 50 -0.22 -7.92 4.01
N GLY A 51 -0.29 -7.96 5.35
CA GLY A 51 0.68 -7.37 6.25
C GLY A 51 0.36 -5.93 6.64
N HIS A 52 1.33 -5.02 6.57
CA HIS A 52 1.15 -3.61 6.92
C HIS A 52 1.96 -2.69 6.02
N VAL A 53 1.60 -1.42 6.04
CA VAL A 53 2.32 -0.35 5.36
C VAL A 53 2.86 0.62 6.39
N ASP A 54 4.17 0.82 6.40
CA ASP A 54 4.82 1.84 7.21
C ASP A 54 5.02 3.11 6.39
N ILE A 55 4.76 4.25 7.02
CA ILE A 55 4.88 5.58 6.40
C ILE A 55 5.82 6.40 7.26
N THR A 56 6.86 6.95 6.65
CA THR A 56 7.85 7.81 7.31
C THR A 56 7.84 9.21 6.70
N TYR A 57 7.56 10.20 7.55
CA TYR A 57 7.59 11.63 7.25
C TYR A 57 8.87 12.26 7.84
N PRO A 58 9.91 12.49 7.03
CA PRO A 58 11.12 13.17 7.47
C PRO A 58 10.92 14.70 7.54
N PHE A 59 11.25 15.28 8.69
CA PHE A 59 11.26 16.72 8.90
C PHE A 59 12.68 17.21 9.17
N LYS A 60 13.02 18.36 8.59
CA LYS A 60 14.26 19.09 8.86
C LYS A 60 13.96 20.54 9.19
N ARG A 61 14.57 21.06 10.26
CA ARG A 61 14.60 22.49 10.57
C ARG A 61 15.63 23.20 9.68
N SER A 62 15.30 24.41 9.23
CA SER A 62 16.25 25.31 8.58
C SER A 62 17.42 25.64 9.51
N GLU A 63 18.59 25.83 8.91
CA GLU A 63 19.78 26.33 9.60
C GLU A 63 19.73 27.87 9.76
N GLN A 64 18.88 28.55 8.98
CA GLN A 64 18.78 30.01 8.90
C GLN A 64 17.50 30.56 9.53
N SER A 65 16.54 29.70 9.90
CA SER A 65 15.26 30.10 10.49
C SER A 65 14.66 28.99 11.32
N ASP A 66 13.60 29.30 12.09
CA ASP A 66 12.85 28.31 12.87
C ASP A 66 11.82 27.52 12.06
N ASN A 67 11.92 27.55 10.72
CA ASN A 67 11.01 26.83 9.83
C ASN A 67 11.41 25.37 9.69
N TYR A 68 10.41 24.51 9.68
CA TYR A 68 10.51 23.09 9.38
C TYR A 68 9.95 22.78 8.00
N TYR A 69 10.60 21.83 7.34
CA TYR A 69 10.30 21.43 5.98
C TYR A 69 10.19 19.91 5.88
N MET A 70 9.23 19.47 5.07
CA MET A 70 9.05 18.09 4.63
C MET A 70 8.70 18.15 3.14
N SER A 71 9.61 17.66 2.28
CA SER A 71 9.44 17.67 0.82
C SER A 71 9.01 16.33 0.24
N LYS A 72 9.02 15.28 1.08
CA LYS A 72 8.76 13.91 0.68
C LYS A 72 8.41 13.06 1.88
N PHE A 73 7.81 11.92 1.61
CA PHE A 73 7.63 10.83 2.57
C PHE A 73 7.94 9.50 1.89
N THR A 74 8.30 8.50 2.70
CA THR A 74 8.58 7.14 2.22
C THR A 74 7.50 6.21 2.72
N VAL A 75 7.07 5.29 1.85
CA VAL A 75 6.10 4.25 2.16
C VAL A 75 6.71 2.90 1.87
N GLU A 76 6.55 1.97 2.82
CA GLU A 76 7.08 0.62 2.76
C GLU A 76 5.96 -0.39 3.00
N HIS A 77 5.72 -1.29 2.03
CA HIS A 77 4.79 -2.40 2.21
C HIS A 77 5.54 -3.64 2.71
N HIS A 78 5.19 -4.07 3.93
CA HIS A 78 5.71 -5.27 4.57
C HIS A 78 4.68 -6.38 4.52
N LYS A 79 5.07 -7.55 4.00
CA LYS A 79 4.21 -8.75 3.89
C LYS A 79 4.13 -9.56 5.19
N ILE A 80 4.20 -8.88 6.32
CA ILE A 80 4.10 -9.47 7.66
C ILE A 80 3.08 -8.73 8.47
N LYS A 81 2.42 -9.44 9.38
CA LYS A 81 1.49 -8.82 10.31
C LYS A 81 2.25 -7.79 11.18
N PRO A 82 1.64 -6.64 11.48
CA PRO A 82 2.21 -5.72 12.44
C PRO A 82 2.32 -6.39 13.81
N LEU A 83 3.26 -5.92 14.64
CA LEU A 83 3.42 -6.39 16.02
C LEU A 83 2.12 -6.15 16.80
N GLU A 84 1.67 -7.13 17.58
CA GLU A 84 0.60 -6.89 18.55
C GLU A 84 1.10 -5.99 19.68
N GLU A 85 0.18 -5.37 20.42
CA GLU A 85 0.53 -4.50 21.54
C GLU A 85 1.42 -5.23 22.57
N GLY A 86 2.56 -4.60 22.88
CA GLY A 86 3.58 -5.15 23.78
C GLY A 86 4.47 -6.24 23.18
N GLN A 87 4.26 -6.65 21.93
CA GLN A 87 5.18 -7.56 21.24
C GLN A 87 6.42 -6.84 20.74
N SER A 88 7.51 -7.58 20.59
CA SER A 88 8.74 -7.13 19.98
C SER A 88 9.46 -8.29 19.31
N TYR A 89 10.40 -7.96 18.42
CA TYR A 89 11.32 -8.93 17.87
C TYR A 89 12.52 -9.10 18.81
N PHE A 90 13.01 -10.33 18.92
CA PHE A 90 14.17 -10.69 19.72
C PHE A 90 15.18 -11.45 18.87
N ILE A 91 16.44 -11.02 18.94
CA ILE A 91 17.57 -11.83 18.52
C ILE A 91 18.16 -12.46 19.78
N ILE A 92 18.13 -13.78 19.85
CA ILE A 92 18.57 -14.57 21.00
C ILE A 92 19.81 -15.34 20.59
N THR A 93 20.93 -15.08 21.27
CA THR A 93 22.22 -15.72 21.01
C THR A 93 22.61 -16.56 22.22
N PRO A 94 22.70 -17.89 22.11
CA PRO A 94 23.14 -18.75 23.20
C PRO A 94 24.59 -18.46 23.58
N ARG A 95 24.87 -18.41 24.88
CA ARG A 95 26.20 -18.25 25.46
C ARG A 95 26.70 -19.57 26.02
N THR A 96 28.03 -19.69 26.17
CA THR A 96 28.70 -20.88 26.70
C THR A 96 28.42 -21.12 28.19
N ASP A 97 27.91 -20.12 28.92
CA ASP A 97 27.52 -20.20 30.33
C ASP A 97 26.08 -20.69 30.54
N GLY A 98 25.40 -21.14 29.47
CA GLY A 98 24.01 -21.61 29.50
C GLY A 98 22.97 -20.49 29.55
N LYS A 99 23.40 -19.21 29.51
CA LYS A 99 22.49 -18.06 29.39
C LYS A 99 22.36 -17.62 27.93
N ASN A 100 21.45 -16.69 27.66
CA ASN A 100 21.27 -16.10 26.34
C ASN A 100 21.58 -14.60 26.37
N ASP A 101 22.25 -14.10 25.33
CA ASP A 101 22.25 -12.67 24.99
C ASP A 101 20.99 -12.35 24.18
N ILE A 102 20.29 -11.28 24.55
CA ILE A 102 18.99 -10.93 23.97
C ILE A 102 19.05 -9.48 23.49
N LYS A 103 18.84 -9.26 22.18
CA LYS A 103 18.63 -7.92 21.62
C LYS A 103 17.18 -7.76 21.18
N LYS A 104 16.54 -6.68 21.63
CA LYS A 104 15.15 -6.33 21.33
C LYS A 104 15.11 -5.36 20.14
N PHE A 105 14.13 -5.55 19.26
CA PHE A 105 13.85 -4.67 18.12
C PHE A 105 12.35 -4.44 18.00
N ASP A 106 11.97 -3.20 17.69
CA ASP A 106 10.58 -2.81 17.47
C ASP A 106 10.18 -2.90 15.99
N HIS A 107 11.16 -3.09 15.09
CA HIS A 107 10.94 -3.13 13.65
C HIS A 107 11.48 -4.43 13.02
N PRO A 108 10.71 -5.09 12.15
CA PRO A 108 11.08 -6.38 11.55
C PRO A 108 12.31 -6.30 10.66
N ILE A 109 12.49 -5.22 9.89
CA ILE A 109 13.65 -5.08 9.01
C ILE A 109 14.93 -5.00 9.82
N ASP A 110 14.94 -4.18 10.87
CA ASP A 110 16.10 -4.05 11.74
C ASP A 110 16.43 -5.40 12.37
N ALA A 111 15.42 -6.13 12.83
CA ALA A 111 15.60 -7.46 13.38
C ALA A 111 16.16 -8.45 12.34
N ILE A 112 15.63 -8.47 11.11
CA ILE A 112 16.08 -9.35 10.02
C ILE A 112 17.51 -9.01 9.61
N GLU A 113 17.84 -7.73 9.42
CA GLU A 113 19.19 -7.29 9.05
C GLU A 113 20.20 -7.62 10.13
N GLN A 114 19.87 -7.36 11.39
CA GLN A 114 20.75 -7.65 12.52
C GLN A 114 20.89 -9.16 12.75
N PHE A 115 19.85 -9.95 12.47
CA PHE A 115 19.90 -11.40 12.51
C PHE A 115 20.83 -11.94 11.43
N LYS A 116 20.68 -11.48 10.17
CA LYS A 116 21.51 -11.89 9.03
C LYS A 116 23.00 -11.53 9.16
N LYS A 117 23.33 -10.56 10.01
CA LYS A 117 24.73 -10.16 10.33
C LYS A 117 25.39 -11.02 11.40
N ARG A 118 24.65 -11.94 12.04
CA ARG A 118 25.22 -12.78 13.10
C ARG A 118 25.94 -14.00 12.53
N GLU A 119 26.86 -14.51 13.34
CA GLU A 119 27.56 -15.77 13.11
C GLU A 119 27.22 -16.74 14.24
N GLY A 120 27.33 -18.04 13.98
CA GLY A 120 27.05 -19.07 14.97
C GLY A 120 25.57 -19.42 15.09
N ASN A 121 25.15 -19.82 16.30
CA ASN A 121 23.79 -20.26 16.57
C ASN A 121 22.96 -19.08 17.07
N VAL A 122 21.88 -18.74 16.38
CA VAL A 122 21.06 -17.57 16.69
C VAL A 122 19.61 -17.85 16.36
N GLU A 123 18.72 -17.35 17.20
CA GLU A 123 17.27 -17.40 17.01
C GLU A 123 16.73 -15.98 16.82
N LEU A 124 15.90 -15.79 15.79
CA LEU A 124 15.03 -14.63 15.63
C LEU A 124 13.61 -15.04 16.03
N ALA A 125 13.05 -14.37 17.02
CA ALA A 125 11.74 -14.67 17.56
C ALA A 125 10.90 -13.40 17.72
N ILE A 126 9.59 -13.58 17.86
CA ILE A 126 8.60 -12.55 18.19
C ILE A 126 7.85 -12.95 19.46
N GLY A 127 7.58 -12.01 20.35
CA GLY A 127 6.78 -12.28 21.55
C GLY A 127 6.66 -11.05 22.44
N LYS A 128 5.92 -11.18 23.55
CA LYS A 128 5.89 -10.16 24.62
C LYS A 128 7.19 -10.17 25.43
N ASP A 129 7.77 -11.34 25.58
CA ASP A 129 9.07 -11.60 26.21
C ASP A 129 9.68 -12.89 25.64
N VAL A 130 10.88 -13.27 26.11
CA VAL A 130 11.61 -14.45 25.61
C VAL A 130 11.02 -15.78 26.09
N ALA A 131 10.20 -15.78 27.14
CA ALA A 131 9.48 -16.96 27.62
C ALA A 131 8.22 -17.22 26.78
N HIS A 132 7.54 -16.16 26.34
CA HIS A 132 6.33 -16.20 25.51
C HIS A 132 6.64 -15.87 24.03
N LYS A 133 7.70 -16.49 23.50
CA LYS A 133 8.17 -16.24 22.13
C LYS A 133 7.71 -17.30 21.14
N THR A 134 7.56 -16.89 19.89
CA THR A 134 7.44 -17.75 18.71
C THR A 134 8.68 -17.56 17.84
N THR A 135 9.36 -18.66 17.50
CA THR A 135 10.52 -18.63 16.61
C THR A 135 10.09 -18.30 15.18
N LEU A 136 10.71 -17.28 14.59
CA LEU A 136 10.48 -16.85 13.22
C LEU A 136 11.56 -17.34 12.26
N ALA A 137 12.81 -17.33 12.70
CA ALA A 137 13.94 -17.88 11.97
C ALA A 137 15.03 -18.37 12.94
N SER A 138 15.84 -19.32 12.50
CA SER A 138 17.05 -19.72 13.23
C SER A 138 18.21 -19.96 12.26
N MET A 139 19.41 -19.83 12.79
CA MET A 139 20.65 -20.19 12.12
C MET A 139 21.52 -21.04 13.02
N GLU A 140 22.29 -21.94 12.41
CA GLU A 140 23.31 -22.75 13.04
C GLU A 140 24.62 -22.58 12.30
N LYS A 141 25.71 -22.35 13.04
CA LYS A 141 27.05 -22.10 12.45
C LYS A 141 27.05 -21.00 11.37
N GLY A 142 26.17 -20.01 11.49
CA GLY A 142 26.01 -18.91 10.52
C GLY A 142 25.13 -19.22 9.31
N GLU A 143 24.62 -20.45 9.17
CA GLU A 143 23.71 -20.82 8.10
C GLU A 143 22.26 -20.83 8.58
N VAL A 144 21.38 -20.11 7.87
CA VAL A 144 19.95 -20.10 8.18
C VAL A 144 19.37 -21.48 7.89
N ASN A 145 18.90 -22.16 8.94
CA ASN A 145 18.37 -23.53 8.85
C ASN A 145 16.83 -23.59 8.95
N PHE A 146 16.19 -22.51 9.41
CA PHE A 146 14.74 -22.43 9.52
C PHE A 146 14.24 -21.01 9.32
N VAL A 147 13.11 -20.90 8.61
CA VAL A 147 12.27 -19.70 8.54
C VAL A 147 10.82 -20.14 8.49
N SER A 148 10.00 -19.65 9.41
CA SER A 148 8.59 -20.00 9.52
C SER A 148 7.85 -19.61 8.24
N ARG A 149 6.89 -20.43 7.79
CA ARG A 149 6.24 -20.29 6.49
C ARG A 149 5.69 -18.88 6.26
N ASP A 150 5.00 -18.36 7.26
CA ASP A 150 4.31 -17.06 7.19
C ASP A 150 5.29 -15.88 7.31
N PHE A 151 6.54 -16.12 7.73
CA PHE A 151 7.59 -15.11 7.81
C PHE A 151 8.56 -15.12 6.62
N ARG A 152 8.59 -16.18 5.80
CA ARG A 152 9.48 -16.30 4.63
C ARG A 152 9.41 -15.09 3.70
N GLY A 153 8.21 -14.55 3.49
CA GLY A 153 7.98 -13.38 2.64
C GLY A 153 8.74 -12.14 3.11
N ALA A 154 8.73 -11.84 4.40
CA ALA A 154 9.50 -10.73 4.95
C ALA A 154 10.98 -11.06 5.14
N PHE A 155 11.31 -12.30 5.50
CA PHE A 155 12.69 -12.70 5.74
C PHE A 155 13.53 -12.66 4.46
N TYR A 156 13.01 -13.20 3.35
CA TYR A 156 13.72 -13.27 2.08
C TYR A 156 13.37 -12.12 1.13
N GLY A 157 12.16 -11.56 1.25
CA GLY A 157 11.74 -10.43 0.44
C GLY A 157 12.34 -9.12 0.93
N LYS A 158 12.41 -8.14 0.03
CA LYS A 158 12.56 -6.73 0.40
C LYS A 158 11.17 -6.10 0.48
N PRO A 159 10.92 -5.17 1.41
CA PRO A 159 9.69 -4.40 1.39
C PRO A 159 9.56 -3.68 0.03
N ILE A 160 8.33 -3.50 -0.43
CA ILE A 160 8.10 -2.60 -1.57
C ILE A 160 8.14 -1.19 -1.01
N GLU A 161 9.25 -0.51 -1.27
CA GLU A 161 9.49 0.86 -0.83
C GLU A 161 9.34 1.84 -1.99
N GLN A 162 8.65 2.94 -1.77
CA GLN A 162 8.55 4.07 -2.70
C GLN A 162 8.62 5.40 -1.93
N THR A 163 9.40 6.34 -2.44
CA THR A 163 9.40 7.73 -1.97
C THR A 163 8.46 8.58 -2.83
N PHE A 164 7.59 9.34 -2.18
CA PHE A 164 6.67 10.28 -2.80
C PHE A 164 7.07 11.71 -2.44
N PHE A 165 7.20 12.56 -3.46
CA PHE A 165 7.47 13.98 -3.28
C PHE A 165 6.17 14.75 -3.13
N THR A 166 6.20 15.77 -2.27
CA THR A 166 5.04 16.57 -1.91
C THR A 166 5.41 18.05 -1.94
N GLU A 167 4.45 18.88 -2.32
CA GLU A 167 4.58 20.33 -2.29
C GLU A 167 3.37 20.92 -1.57
N GLN A 168 3.56 21.41 -0.34
CA GLN A 168 2.50 22.03 0.47
C GLN A 168 1.24 21.16 0.58
N GLY A 169 1.40 19.93 1.07
CA GLY A 169 0.29 18.97 1.19
C GLY A 169 -0.17 18.34 -0.12
N LYS A 170 0.29 18.83 -1.28
CA LYS A 170 -0.09 18.30 -2.60
C LYS A 170 0.86 17.19 -3.05
N GLY A 171 0.31 16.23 -3.77
CA GLY A 171 1.03 15.03 -4.20
C GLY A 171 0.15 13.79 -4.05
N PHE A 172 0.77 12.62 -4.02
CA PHE A 172 0.04 11.42 -3.60
C PHE A 172 -0.21 11.51 -2.10
N THR A 173 -1.46 11.32 -1.69
CA THR A 173 -1.77 11.23 -0.26
C THR A 173 -1.19 9.95 0.32
N ALA A 174 -0.99 9.90 1.64
CA ALA A 174 -0.54 8.72 2.37
C ALA A 174 -1.42 7.48 2.11
N PRO A 175 -2.76 7.57 2.07
CA PRO A 175 -3.61 6.46 1.60
C PRO A 175 -3.32 6.01 0.15
N GLN A 176 -3.22 6.95 -0.80
CA GLN A 176 -2.91 6.60 -2.20
C GLN A 176 -1.53 5.93 -2.32
N ALA A 177 -0.53 6.48 -1.65
CA ALA A 177 0.81 5.94 -1.61
C ALA A 177 0.85 4.54 -1.00
N ALA A 178 0.09 4.30 0.07
CA ALA A 178 -0.08 2.98 0.67
C ALA A 178 -0.75 1.98 -0.31
N ASN A 179 -1.73 2.43 -1.10
CA ASN A 179 -2.37 1.60 -2.11
C ASN A 179 -1.40 1.27 -3.28
N LEU A 180 -0.60 2.24 -3.71
CA LEU A 180 0.41 2.08 -4.76
C LEU A 180 1.48 1.02 -4.42
N VAL A 181 2.05 1.06 -3.22
CA VAL A 181 3.06 0.07 -2.79
C VAL A 181 2.48 -1.34 -2.60
N GLN A 182 1.16 -1.45 -2.48
CA GLN A 182 0.44 -2.73 -2.48
C GLN A 182 0.10 -3.23 -3.89
N GLY A 183 0.52 -2.51 -4.94
CA GLY A 183 0.28 -2.87 -6.35
C GLY A 183 -1.08 -2.43 -6.89
N ARG A 184 -1.85 -1.62 -6.14
CA ARG A 184 -3.14 -1.09 -6.58
C ARG A 184 -2.95 0.17 -7.42
N SER A 185 -3.97 0.49 -8.23
CA SER A 185 -3.99 1.72 -9.03
C SER A 185 -4.76 2.82 -8.30
N VAL A 186 -4.30 4.06 -8.39
CA VAL A 186 -4.96 5.24 -7.83
C VAL A 186 -5.26 6.23 -8.95
N TYR A 187 -6.32 7.01 -8.82
CA TYR A 187 -6.71 8.04 -9.77
C TYR A 187 -6.19 9.41 -9.32
N ARG A 188 -5.68 10.17 -10.28
CA ARG A 188 -5.22 11.55 -10.10
C ARG A 188 -5.78 12.40 -11.24
N ASP A 189 -6.29 13.58 -10.91
CA ASP A 189 -6.84 14.55 -11.86
C ASP A 189 -6.08 15.87 -11.92
N ASP A 190 -4.93 15.92 -11.23
CA ASP A 190 -4.06 17.07 -11.03
C ASP A 190 -2.62 16.84 -11.51
N LEU A 191 -2.38 15.81 -12.35
CA LEU A 191 -1.05 15.51 -12.86
C LEU A 191 -0.63 16.54 -13.91
N VAL A 192 0.63 16.95 -13.88
CA VAL A 192 1.18 17.96 -14.82
C VAL A 192 2.04 17.28 -15.87
N ASP A 193 1.78 17.57 -17.14
CA ASP A 193 2.64 17.14 -18.25
C ASP A 193 3.90 18.01 -18.28
N HIS A 194 5.08 17.40 -18.09
CA HIS A 194 6.35 18.12 -18.03
C HIS A 194 6.74 18.85 -19.31
N LYS A 195 6.15 18.51 -20.48
CA LYS A 195 6.47 19.16 -21.76
C LYS A 195 5.53 20.32 -22.04
N SER A 196 4.23 20.10 -21.89
CA SER A 196 3.21 21.11 -22.21
C SER A 196 2.80 21.98 -21.03
N GLY A 197 3.10 21.55 -19.79
CA GLY A 197 2.58 22.17 -18.57
C GLY A 197 1.09 21.96 -18.33
N SER A 198 0.40 21.20 -19.20
CA SER A 198 -1.04 20.98 -19.08
C SER A 198 -1.36 19.98 -17.97
N ILE A 199 -2.43 20.25 -17.23
CA ILE A 199 -2.99 19.31 -16.25
C ILE A 199 -3.75 18.20 -16.99
N PHE A 200 -3.56 16.95 -16.58
CA PHE A 200 -4.26 15.80 -17.13
C PHE A 200 -4.67 14.81 -16.02
N LYS A 201 -5.62 13.95 -16.36
CA LYS A 201 -6.14 12.91 -15.46
C LYS A 201 -5.60 11.55 -15.86
N ALA A 202 -5.26 10.73 -14.88
CA ALA A 202 -4.81 9.37 -15.13
C ALA A 202 -5.03 8.45 -13.93
N TRP A 203 -5.15 7.17 -14.26
CA TRP A 203 -4.90 6.10 -13.31
C TRP A 203 -3.40 5.81 -13.24
N VAL A 204 -2.85 5.79 -12.04
CA VAL A 204 -1.43 5.63 -11.74
C VAL A 204 -1.22 4.34 -10.94
N SER A 205 -0.17 3.59 -11.29
CA SER A 205 0.31 2.41 -10.56
C SER A 205 1.83 2.37 -10.55
N LEU A 206 2.44 1.54 -9.70
CA LEU A 206 3.88 1.29 -9.75
C LEU A 206 4.16 0.18 -10.78
N ASP A 207 5.11 0.43 -11.68
CA ASP A 207 5.67 -0.61 -12.54
C ASP A 207 6.64 -1.48 -11.73
N MET A 208 6.08 -2.50 -11.07
CA MET A 208 6.86 -3.46 -10.29
C MET A 208 7.49 -4.55 -11.15
N ASP A 209 6.98 -4.77 -12.36
CA ASP A 209 7.45 -5.79 -13.29
C ASP A 209 8.85 -5.43 -13.83
N SER A 210 9.07 -4.15 -14.16
CA SER A 210 10.37 -3.65 -14.65
C SER A 210 11.40 -3.41 -13.54
N GLY A 211 11.00 -3.48 -12.26
CA GLY A 211 11.86 -3.16 -11.11
C GLY A 211 12.13 -1.66 -10.92
N LYS A 212 13.04 -1.35 -9.98
CA LYS A 212 13.38 0.04 -9.61
C LYS A 212 14.36 0.68 -10.60
N THR A 213 14.12 1.94 -10.94
CA THR A 213 15.12 2.82 -11.55
C THR A 213 15.71 3.71 -10.46
N GLY A 214 16.94 3.41 -10.02
CA GLY A 214 17.50 4.03 -8.82
C GLY A 214 16.79 3.51 -7.55
N LEU A 215 16.28 4.43 -6.72
CA LEU A 215 15.60 4.08 -5.45
C LEU A 215 14.10 3.83 -5.58
N ASN A 216 13.47 4.18 -6.72
CA ASN A 216 12.03 4.17 -6.90
C ASN A 216 11.57 3.31 -8.09
N PHE A 217 10.36 2.79 -8.02
CA PHE A 217 9.65 2.21 -9.15
C PHE A 217 9.17 3.32 -10.09
N ARG A 218 9.09 2.98 -11.39
CA ARG A 218 8.50 3.87 -12.40
C ARG A 218 6.99 3.94 -12.20
N LEU A 219 6.39 5.09 -12.51
CA LEU A 219 4.93 5.23 -12.53
C LEU A 219 4.38 4.78 -13.87
N SER A 220 3.46 3.82 -13.84
CA SER A 220 2.62 3.45 -14.98
C SER A 220 1.37 4.31 -14.98
N MET A 221 1.12 5.03 -16.07
CA MET A 221 0.02 5.98 -16.19
C MET A 221 -0.91 5.60 -17.34
N HIS A 222 -2.21 5.54 -17.05
CA HIS A 222 -3.27 5.29 -18.02
C HIS A 222 -4.16 6.53 -18.08
N ARG A 223 -4.01 7.34 -19.14
CA ARG A 223 -4.69 8.65 -19.28
C ARG A 223 -6.21 8.51 -19.41
N ASP A 224 -6.94 9.37 -18.75
CA ASP A 224 -8.40 9.46 -18.80
C ASP A 224 -8.81 10.72 -19.58
N PRO A 225 -9.60 10.61 -20.68
CA PRO A 225 -10.38 9.43 -21.11
C PRO A 225 -9.71 8.51 -22.14
N GLU A 226 -8.52 8.84 -22.66
CA GLU A 226 -7.95 8.17 -23.84
C GLU A 226 -7.72 6.66 -23.65
N TYR A 227 -7.42 6.24 -22.43
CA TYR A 227 -7.25 4.83 -22.11
C TYR A 227 -8.58 4.06 -22.12
N GLY A 228 -9.72 4.73 -21.92
CA GLY A 228 -11.06 4.14 -22.00
C GLY A 228 -11.42 3.21 -20.82
N PHE A 229 -10.96 3.53 -19.61
CA PHE A 229 -11.44 2.89 -18.37
C PHE A 229 -12.41 3.82 -17.65
N ASP A 230 -13.71 3.66 -17.92
CA ASP A 230 -14.79 4.36 -17.25
C ASP A 230 -15.24 3.57 -16.01
N LEU A 231 -14.82 4.03 -14.83
CA LEU A 231 -15.13 3.37 -13.56
C LEU A 231 -16.64 3.29 -13.29
N SER A 232 -17.38 4.36 -13.57
CA SER A 232 -18.81 4.44 -13.27
C SER A 232 -19.60 3.46 -14.13
N LYS A 233 -19.22 3.34 -15.40
CA LYS A 233 -19.75 2.32 -16.29
C LYS A 233 -19.39 0.91 -15.83
N VAL A 234 -18.13 0.67 -15.45
CA VAL A 234 -17.67 -0.65 -15.00
C VAL A 234 -18.39 -1.10 -13.73
N ILE A 235 -18.63 -0.22 -12.75
CA ILE A 235 -19.40 -0.56 -11.54
C ILE A 235 -20.84 -0.93 -11.90
N SER A 236 -21.44 -0.23 -12.87
CA SER A 236 -22.81 -0.49 -13.35
C SER A 236 -22.99 -1.87 -14.00
N ASP A 237 -21.90 -2.51 -14.44
CA ASP A 237 -21.94 -3.86 -15.00
C ASP A 237 -22.24 -4.93 -13.94
N TYR A 238 -22.14 -4.63 -12.64
CA TYR A 238 -22.30 -5.61 -11.55
C TYR A 238 -23.50 -5.32 -10.65
N ASN A 239 -24.13 -6.38 -10.13
CA ASN A 239 -25.26 -6.32 -9.21
C ASN A 239 -24.79 -6.01 -7.78
N ILE A 240 -24.29 -4.80 -7.55
CA ILE A 240 -23.88 -4.32 -6.22
C ILE A 240 -25.08 -3.64 -5.55
N LYS A 241 -25.38 -4.04 -4.31
CA LYS A 241 -26.49 -3.47 -3.55
C LYS A 241 -26.23 -2.02 -3.15
N GLY A 242 -27.30 -1.23 -3.11
CA GLY A 242 -27.26 0.16 -2.65
C GLY A 242 -26.72 1.15 -3.68
N MET A 243 -26.43 0.72 -4.92
CA MET A 243 -25.96 1.58 -6.01
C MET A 243 -27.06 2.46 -6.63
N ASP A 244 -28.31 2.28 -6.20
CA ASP A 244 -29.46 3.14 -6.50
C ASP A 244 -29.37 4.50 -5.80
N LYS A 245 -28.64 4.58 -4.68
CA LYS A 245 -28.39 5.83 -3.96
C LYS A 245 -27.14 6.53 -4.53
N PRO A 246 -27.25 7.77 -5.04
CA PRO A 246 -26.11 8.51 -5.59
C PRO A 246 -24.94 8.62 -4.61
N GLU A 247 -25.22 8.82 -3.32
CA GLU A 247 -24.20 8.98 -2.28
C GLU A 247 -23.38 7.71 -2.09
N ASN A 248 -24.03 6.54 -2.11
CA ASN A 248 -23.34 5.25 -2.00
C ASN A 248 -22.45 4.98 -3.21
N ARG A 249 -22.94 5.34 -4.42
CA ARG A 249 -22.15 5.21 -5.65
C ARG A 249 -20.93 6.13 -5.59
N GLU A 250 -21.10 7.39 -5.20
CA GLU A 250 -20.01 8.35 -5.08
C GLU A 250 -18.97 7.89 -4.06
N GLN A 251 -19.40 7.41 -2.90
CA GLN A 251 -18.50 6.87 -1.87
C GLN A 251 -17.67 5.69 -2.40
N LEU A 252 -18.31 4.74 -3.10
CA LEU A 252 -17.62 3.59 -3.68
C LEU A 252 -16.64 4.04 -4.77
N GLU A 253 -17.04 4.94 -5.66
CA GLU A 253 -16.19 5.47 -6.71
C GLU A 253 -14.99 6.23 -6.15
N ASN A 254 -15.18 7.04 -5.11
CA ASN A 254 -14.10 7.79 -4.46
C ASN A 254 -13.11 6.85 -3.76
N ALA A 255 -13.59 5.83 -3.06
CA ALA A 255 -12.73 4.79 -2.47
C ALA A 255 -11.91 4.06 -3.56
N LEU A 256 -12.56 3.64 -4.64
CA LEU A 256 -11.88 2.95 -5.76
C LEU A 256 -10.90 3.85 -6.51
N LYS A 257 -11.20 5.15 -6.66
CA LYS A 257 -10.27 6.18 -7.18
C LYS A 257 -9.10 6.40 -6.23
N ASN A 258 -9.30 6.34 -4.93
CA ASN A 258 -8.20 6.36 -3.96
C ASN A 258 -7.33 5.10 -4.03
N GLY A 259 -7.79 4.07 -4.75
CA GLY A 259 -7.17 2.74 -4.86
C GLY A 259 -7.50 1.83 -3.70
N ASP A 260 -8.50 2.19 -2.88
CA ASP A 260 -8.95 1.39 -1.75
C ASP A 260 -9.61 0.10 -2.22
N ARG A 261 -9.75 -0.83 -1.27
CA ARG A 261 -10.47 -2.08 -1.46
C ARG A 261 -11.69 -2.13 -0.54
N PRO A 262 -12.74 -1.34 -0.80
CA PRO A 262 -13.90 -1.25 0.08
C PRO A 262 -14.73 -2.53 0.09
N ARG A 263 -15.47 -2.74 1.20
CA ARG A 263 -16.45 -3.81 1.32
C ARG A 263 -17.77 -3.46 0.64
N VAL A 264 -18.31 -4.39 -0.13
CA VAL A 264 -19.60 -4.28 -0.82
C VAL A 264 -20.42 -5.56 -0.65
N ILE A 265 -21.74 -5.45 -0.88
CA ILE A 265 -22.62 -6.61 -0.99
C ILE A 265 -23.00 -6.79 -2.46
N ALA A 266 -22.55 -7.87 -3.09
CA ALA A 266 -22.88 -8.21 -4.46
C ALA A 266 -23.84 -9.41 -4.53
N SER A 267 -24.73 -9.42 -5.51
CA SER A 267 -25.67 -10.52 -5.74
C SER A 267 -25.33 -11.30 -7.01
N ASN A 268 -25.32 -12.63 -6.91
CA ASN A 268 -25.24 -13.52 -8.08
C ASN A 268 -26.62 -13.98 -8.58
N GLY A 269 -27.69 -13.32 -8.13
CA GLY A 269 -29.09 -13.66 -8.44
C GLY A 269 -29.71 -14.70 -7.50
N THR A 270 -28.91 -15.50 -6.80
CA THR A 270 -29.42 -16.49 -5.82
C THR A 270 -29.15 -16.09 -4.37
N LYS A 271 -27.96 -15.55 -4.11
CA LYS A 271 -27.54 -15.12 -2.77
C LYS A 271 -26.74 -13.84 -2.84
N ASN A 272 -26.71 -13.15 -1.70
CA ASN A 272 -25.85 -11.99 -1.50
C ASN A 272 -24.51 -12.48 -0.94
N HIS A 273 -23.44 -11.84 -1.38
CA HIS A 273 -22.08 -12.11 -0.95
C HIS A 273 -21.48 -10.80 -0.46
N GLU A 274 -20.91 -10.85 0.74
CA GLU A 274 -20.09 -9.77 1.26
C GLU A 274 -18.67 -9.95 0.70
N LEU A 275 -18.21 -8.96 -0.07
CA LEU A 275 -16.97 -9.04 -0.85
C LEU A 275 -16.20 -7.74 -0.76
N ASP A 276 -14.90 -7.83 -0.94
CA ASP A 276 -14.02 -6.71 -1.16
C ASP A 276 -13.86 -6.46 -2.66
N ILE A 277 -13.93 -5.19 -3.10
CA ILE A 277 -13.83 -4.80 -4.52
C ILE A 277 -12.62 -3.90 -4.73
N GLU A 278 -11.85 -4.09 -5.82
CA GLU A 278 -10.79 -3.17 -6.22
C GLU A 278 -10.75 -2.95 -7.73
N THR A 279 -10.11 -1.87 -8.17
CA THR A 279 -9.91 -1.60 -9.60
C THR A 279 -8.81 -2.48 -10.20
N ALA A 280 -9.07 -2.96 -11.41
CA ALA A 280 -8.12 -3.67 -12.25
C ALA A 280 -7.93 -2.88 -13.55
N VAL A 281 -7.37 -1.66 -13.42
CA VAL A 281 -7.30 -0.65 -14.49
C VAL A 281 -6.71 -1.22 -15.78
N ARG A 282 -5.58 -1.95 -15.69
CA ARG A 282 -4.92 -2.59 -16.84
C ARG A 282 -5.85 -3.46 -17.68
N PHE A 283 -6.86 -4.06 -17.05
CA PHE A 283 -7.84 -4.94 -17.68
C PHE A 283 -9.18 -4.23 -17.94
N LYS A 284 -9.30 -2.96 -17.57
CA LYS A 284 -10.54 -2.15 -17.64
C LYS A 284 -11.71 -2.81 -16.91
N LYS A 285 -11.44 -3.38 -15.74
CA LYS A 285 -12.39 -4.14 -14.91
C LYS A 285 -12.21 -3.81 -13.44
N VAL A 286 -13.02 -4.47 -12.61
CA VAL A 286 -12.84 -4.60 -11.16
C VAL A 286 -12.61 -6.07 -10.82
N ASN A 287 -11.99 -6.32 -9.68
CA ASN A 287 -11.85 -7.65 -9.10
C ASN A 287 -12.64 -7.72 -7.79
N PHE A 288 -13.12 -8.92 -7.46
CA PHE A 288 -13.79 -9.21 -6.19
C PHE A 288 -12.96 -10.21 -5.40
N PHE A 289 -12.97 -10.06 -4.08
CA PHE A 289 -12.31 -10.94 -3.13
C PHE A 289 -13.24 -11.25 -1.97
N ASN A 290 -13.12 -12.45 -1.42
CA ASN A 290 -13.72 -12.79 -0.14
C ASN A 290 -13.03 -12.01 1.00
N PRO A 291 -13.66 -11.91 2.20
CA PRO A 291 -13.05 -11.27 3.37
C PRO A 291 -11.68 -11.83 3.79
N ASP A 292 -11.38 -13.07 3.42
CA ASP A 292 -10.08 -13.71 3.65
C ASP A 292 -9.00 -13.35 2.60
N GLY A 293 -9.37 -12.53 1.60
CA GLY A 293 -8.51 -12.11 0.50
C GLY A 293 -8.44 -13.07 -0.68
N SER A 294 -9.16 -14.20 -0.64
CA SER A 294 -9.21 -15.13 -1.79
C SER A 294 -10.00 -14.50 -2.96
N PRO A 295 -9.53 -14.64 -4.21
CA PRO A 295 -10.22 -14.05 -5.35
C PRO A 295 -11.55 -14.75 -5.62
N GLU A 296 -12.54 -13.97 -6.04
CA GLU A 296 -13.87 -14.45 -6.41
C GLU A 296 -14.18 -14.12 -7.87
N LYS A 297 -14.88 -15.03 -8.57
CA LYS A 297 -15.19 -14.87 -10.01
C LYS A 297 -16.18 -13.74 -10.20
N ARG A 298 -15.70 -12.58 -10.64
CA ARG A 298 -16.51 -11.37 -10.89
C ARG A 298 -17.68 -11.60 -11.85
N GLU A 299 -17.52 -12.51 -12.81
CA GLU A 299 -18.52 -12.80 -13.85
C GLU A 299 -19.85 -13.28 -13.25
N GLN A 300 -19.83 -13.91 -12.07
CA GLN A 300 -21.05 -14.36 -11.40
C GLN A 300 -21.92 -13.22 -10.87
N PHE A 301 -21.36 -12.01 -10.72
CA PHE A 301 -22.07 -10.84 -10.19
C PHE A 301 -22.51 -9.87 -11.29
N LEU A 302 -22.27 -10.20 -12.56
CA LEU A 302 -22.68 -9.35 -13.67
C LEU A 302 -24.20 -9.15 -13.70
N SER A 303 -24.63 -7.95 -14.05
CA SER A 303 -26.03 -7.65 -14.36
C SER A 303 -26.47 -8.41 -15.61
N LYS A 304 -27.77 -8.66 -15.75
CA LYS A 304 -28.32 -9.34 -16.95
C LYS A 304 -27.89 -8.63 -18.26
N PRO A 305 -27.95 -7.28 -18.37
CA PRO A 305 -27.44 -6.59 -19.55
C PRO A 305 -25.95 -6.82 -19.80
N ALA A 306 -25.13 -6.79 -18.76
CA ALA A 306 -23.68 -7.00 -18.90
C ALA A 306 -23.32 -8.44 -19.30
N GLN A 307 -24.07 -9.44 -18.81
CA GLN A 307 -23.93 -10.83 -19.23
C GLN A 307 -24.24 -11.01 -20.72
N ALA A 308 -25.33 -10.41 -21.20
CA ALA A 308 -25.70 -10.45 -22.62
C ALA A 308 -24.62 -9.81 -23.50
N ALA A 309 -24.12 -8.64 -23.10
CA ALA A 309 -23.05 -7.93 -23.82
C ALA A 309 -21.72 -8.71 -23.86
N LEU A 310 -21.44 -9.52 -22.83
CA LEU A 310 -20.26 -10.38 -22.80
C LEU A 310 -20.38 -11.53 -23.82
N LEU A 311 -21.54 -12.20 -23.85
CA LEU A 311 -21.82 -13.30 -24.78
C LEU A 311 -21.77 -12.86 -26.25
N ASP A 312 -22.25 -11.65 -26.55
CA ASP A 312 -22.20 -11.10 -27.91
C ASP A 312 -20.77 -10.77 -28.36
N LYS A 313 -19.91 -10.30 -27.44
CA LYS A 313 -18.49 -10.05 -27.72
C LYS A 313 -17.68 -11.33 -27.95
N ASP A 314 -18.02 -12.40 -27.25
CA ASP A 314 -17.33 -13.69 -27.46
C ASP A 314 -17.72 -14.28 -28.83
N LYS A 315 -19.00 -14.18 -29.21
CA LYS A 315 -19.46 -14.58 -30.56
C LYS A 315 -18.84 -13.76 -31.69
N SER A 316 -18.62 -12.47 -31.49
CA SER A 316 -17.96 -11.64 -32.52
C SER A 316 -16.48 -12.02 -32.67
N LYS A 317 -15.77 -12.27 -31.56
CA LYS A 317 -14.37 -12.73 -31.62
C LYS A 317 -14.23 -14.09 -32.30
N GLU A 318 -15.12 -15.03 -32.03
CA GLU A 318 -15.13 -16.33 -32.71
C GLU A 318 -15.35 -16.19 -34.23
N LYS A 319 -16.23 -15.28 -34.65
CA LYS A 319 -16.43 -14.97 -36.09
C LYS A 319 -15.21 -14.34 -36.73
N ASP A 320 -14.55 -13.40 -36.06
CA ASP A 320 -13.34 -12.75 -36.57
C ASP A 320 -12.17 -13.74 -36.69
N LEU A 321 -12.04 -14.67 -35.73
CA LEU A 321 -11.06 -15.76 -35.78
C LEU A 321 -11.35 -16.76 -36.91
N ALA A 322 -12.62 -17.11 -37.14
CA ALA A 322 -13.01 -18.01 -38.22
C ALA A 322 -12.76 -17.39 -39.61
N GLN A 323 -13.11 -16.11 -39.80
CA GLN A 323 -12.86 -15.39 -41.06
C GLN A 323 -11.36 -15.12 -41.31
N GLY A 324 -10.57 -14.87 -40.27
CA GLY A 324 -9.12 -14.72 -40.38
C GLY A 324 -8.41 -16.02 -40.79
N GLN A 325 -8.94 -17.19 -40.43
CA GLN A 325 -8.40 -18.49 -40.84
C GLN A 325 -8.82 -18.89 -42.27
N GLU A 326 -9.98 -18.45 -42.75
CA GLU A 326 -10.41 -18.65 -44.14
C GLU A 326 -9.64 -17.80 -45.15
N MET A 327 -9.27 -16.55 -44.79
CA MET A 327 -8.47 -15.68 -45.67
C MET A 327 -6.98 -16.04 -45.73
N ALA A 328 -6.51 -16.95 -44.88
CA ALA A 328 -5.12 -17.40 -44.81
C ALA A 328 -4.86 -18.75 -45.51
N ARG A 329 -5.87 -19.29 -46.22
CA ARG A 329 -5.77 -20.47 -47.08
C ARG A 329 -5.79 -20.10 -48.56
#